data_AF-A0A1E3VUE0-F1
#
_entry.id   AF-A0A1E3VUE0-F1
#
_cell.length_a   1.000
_cell.length_b   1.000
_cell.length_c   1.000
_cell.angle_alpha   90.00
_cell.angle_beta   90.00
_cell.angle_gamma   90.00
#
_symmetry.space_group_name_H-M   'P 1'
#
loop_
_entity.id
_entity.type
_entity.pdbx_description
1 polymer ?
#
loop_
_entity_poly.entity_id
_entity_poly.type
_entity_poly.pdbx_seq_one_letter_code
_entity_poly.pdbx_strand_id
1 'polypeptide(L)'
;MAVGKNSRASQTNAAAFGASAQATATNSVALGFNSTADIANTVSVGSSTNQRRIVNLDEGTLSASSTDAVNGSQLYQTNQLVASIADSSQYFKVDPATGSISVGINPQSSGANSIAMGTNSVATGANSTAIGPNSSATYENSAAFGNNAKATRANQQVFGTSSNTYTMPGVTSRRSKVAQGSPTHIVTSNANGDLAAYTPAALGLASTSDIAGLQSEIDKLGQRDRALTEGLASVASLAQPIILPGQTFAMRAGWGGYDDASAVSLTAAGVLARDLLHSGSGTLIADAGIGVARMRVRLPGAQV
;
A
#
# COMPACT_ATOMS: atom_id res chain seq x y z
N MET A 1 -27.97 69.13 -36.59
CA MET A 1 -29.28 69.07 -37.29
C MET A 1 -30.36 68.59 -36.31
N ALA A 2 -31.51 69.25 -36.23
CA ALA A 2 -32.59 68.84 -35.31
C ALA A 2 -33.95 68.88 -36.03
N VAL A 3 -34.68 67.77 -36.01
CA VAL A 3 -35.98 67.61 -36.69
C VAL A 3 -37.00 67.05 -35.72
N GLY A 4 -38.03 67.84 -35.39
CA GLY A 4 -39.10 67.51 -34.46
C GLY A 4 -39.28 68.57 -33.37
N LYS A 5 -40.50 68.69 -32.83
CA LYS A 5 -40.82 69.65 -31.77
C LYS A 5 -39.91 69.41 -30.55
N ASN A 6 -39.27 70.46 -30.05
CA ASN A 6 -38.33 70.40 -28.92
C ASN A 6 -37.10 69.47 -29.12
N SER A 7 -36.81 69.05 -30.36
CA SER A 7 -35.56 68.34 -30.64
C SER A 7 -34.36 69.26 -30.50
N ARG A 8 -33.23 68.72 -30.03
CA ARG A 8 -32.00 69.49 -29.77
C ARG A 8 -30.78 68.71 -30.24
N ALA A 9 -29.95 69.34 -31.06
CA ALA A 9 -28.63 68.85 -31.43
C ALA A 9 -27.60 69.91 -31.00
N SER A 10 -26.94 69.68 -29.86
CA SER A 10 -26.26 70.74 -29.08
C SER A 10 -24.75 70.84 -29.35
N GLN A 11 -24.15 69.83 -29.99
CA GLN A 11 -22.71 69.76 -30.24
C GLN A 11 -22.38 69.64 -31.74
N THR A 12 -21.10 69.79 -32.07
CA THR A 12 -20.59 69.62 -33.44
C THR A 12 -20.95 68.25 -34.01
N ASN A 13 -21.42 68.23 -35.27
CA ASN A 13 -21.86 67.03 -36.00
C ASN A 13 -23.00 66.23 -35.34
N ALA A 14 -23.72 66.81 -34.38
CA ALA A 14 -24.86 66.13 -33.76
C ALA A 14 -26.12 66.16 -34.65
N ALA A 15 -26.90 65.08 -34.64
CA ALA A 15 -28.19 64.98 -35.30
C ALA A 15 -29.28 64.46 -34.35
N ALA A 16 -30.44 65.10 -34.34
CA ALA A 16 -31.59 64.67 -33.52
C ALA A 16 -32.85 64.56 -34.40
N PHE A 17 -33.51 63.40 -34.36
CA PHE A 17 -34.70 63.10 -35.15
C PHE A 17 -35.82 62.57 -34.26
N GLY A 18 -36.94 63.29 -34.19
CA GLY A 18 -38.09 62.96 -33.35
C GLY A 18 -38.40 64.05 -32.32
N ALA A 19 -39.66 64.18 -31.92
CA ALA A 19 -40.03 65.16 -30.90
C ALA A 19 -39.29 64.89 -29.58
N SER A 20 -38.74 65.93 -28.98
CA SER A 20 -37.92 65.88 -27.77
C SER A 20 -36.67 64.97 -27.86
N ALA A 21 -36.20 64.62 -29.07
CA ALA A 21 -34.92 63.92 -29.24
C ALA A 21 -33.75 64.86 -28.91
N GLN A 22 -32.77 64.40 -28.14
CA GLN A 22 -31.65 65.20 -27.63
C GLN A 22 -30.31 64.54 -27.98
N ALA A 23 -29.59 65.09 -28.96
CA ALA A 23 -28.21 64.72 -29.26
C ALA A 23 -27.27 65.76 -28.62
N THR A 24 -26.68 65.42 -27.46
CA THR A 24 -25.91 66.34 -26.62
C THR A 24 -24.40 66.09 -26.65
N ALA A 25 -23.95 65.05 -27.36
CA ALA A 25 -22.52 64.74 -27.55
C ALA A 25 -22.04 64.98 -28.99
N THR A 26 -20.74 65.20 -29.17
CA THR A 26 -20.10 65.40 -30.47
C THR A 26 -20.29 64.18 -31.38
N ASN A 27 -20.61 64.41 -32.66
CA ASN A 27 -20.79 63.36 -33.67
C ASN A 27 -21.79 62.26 -33.25
N SER A 28 -22.86 62.62 -32.56
CA SER A 28 -23.89 61.68 -32.06
C SER A 28 -25.22 61.84 -32.80
N VAL A 29 -26.01 60.77 -32.82
CA VAL A 29 -27.36 60.76 -33.40
C VAL A 29 -28.39 60.28 -32.37
N ALA A 30 -29.39 61.10 -32.06
CA ALA A 30 -30.56 60.69 -31.28
C ALA A 30 -31.74 60.40 -32.23
N LEU A 31 -32.20 59.16 -32.28
CA LEU A 31 -33.24 58.70 -33.22
C LEU A 31 -34.49 58.22 -32.47
N GLY A 32 -35.60 58.92 -32.67
CA GLY A 32 -36.92 58.62 -32.08
C GLY A 32 -37.36 59.59 -30.99
N PHE A 33 -38.66 59.55 -30.67
CA PHE A 33 -39.28 60.38 -29.62
C PHE A 33 -38.58 60.22 -28.27
N ASN A 34 -38.21 61.31 -27.60
CA ASN A 34 -37.49 61.29 -26.31
C ASN A 34 -36.15 60.51 -26.31
N SER A 35 -35.55 60.21 -27.47
CA SER A 35 -34.22 59.57 -27.49
C SER A 35 -33.14 60.54 -27.05
N THR A 36 -32.14 60.06 -26.31
CA THR A 36 -31.01 60.86 -25.81
C THR A 36 -29.71 60.20 -26.24
N ALA A 37 -28.86 60.95 -26.95
CA ALA A 37 -27.51 60.55 -27.35
C ALA A 37 -26.49 61.46 -26.65
N ASP A 38 -25.97 60.99 -25.53
CA ASP A 38 -25.08 61.73 -24.61
C ASP A 38 -23.63 61.22 -24.62
N ILE A 39 -23.32 60.22 -25.46
CA ILE A 39 -21.97 59.68 -25.69
C ILE A 39 -21.52 60.03 -27.12
N ALA A 40 -20.28 60.50 -27.27
CA ALA A 40 -19.72 60.88 -28.56
C ALA A 40 -19.61 59.67 -29.51
N ASN A 41 -19.80 59.89 -30.82
CA ASN A 41 -19.72 58.85 -31.86
C ASN A 41 -20.73 57.69 -31.69
N THR A 42 -21.94 57.97 -31.20
CA THR A 42 -22.98 56.95 -31.02
C THR A 42 -24.28 57.31 -31.72
N VAL A 43 -25.08 56.27 -32.04
CA VAL A 43 -26.48 56.42 -32.39
C VAL A 43 -27.32 55.85 -31.26
N SER A 44 -28.12 56.70 -30.60
CA SER A 44 -29.06 56.27 -29.57
C SER A 44 -30.47 56.14 -30.15
N VAL A 45 -31.08 54.97 -29.96
CA VAL A 45 -32.47 54.68 -30.36
C VAL A 45 -33.47 54.83 -29.21
N GLY A 46 -33.03 55.37 -28.06
CA GLY A 46 -33.85 55.47 -26.85
C GLY A 46 -33.22 56.36 -25.77
N SER A 47 -33.58 56.11 -24.52
CA SER A 47 -32.98 56.75 -23.34
C SER A 47 -32.69 55.71 -22.26
N SER A 48 -32.11 56.12 -21.14
CA SER A 48 -31.88 55.25 -19.97
C SER A 48 -33.17 54.67 -19.37
N THR A 49 -34.32 55.30 -19.62
CA THR A 49 -35.63 54.89 -19.09
C THR A 49 -36.58 54.36 -20.16
N ASN A 50 -36.21 54.43 -21.45
CA ASN A 50 -37.05 53.96 -22.54
C ASN A 50 -36.18 53.47 -23.72
N GLN A 51 -35.88 52.17 -23.73
CA GLN A 51 -35.13 51.53 -24.79
C GLN A 51 -36.04 51.02 -25.90
N ARG A 52 -35.50 50.92 -27.12
CA ARG A 52 -36.21 50.39 -28.29
C ARG A 52 -35.48 49.17 -28.85
N ARG A 53 -36.26 48.23 -29.36
CA ARG A 53 -35.74 47.14 -30.18
C ARG A 53 -35.43 47.65 -31.58
N ILE A 54 -34.33 47.18 -32.15
CA ILE A 54 -34.05 47.28 -33.59
C ILE A 54 -34.55 45.97 -34.20
N VAL A 55 -35.53 46.05 -35.11
CA VAL A 55 -36.21 44.88 -35.69
C VAL A 55 -36.00 44.85 -37.20
N ASN A 56 -36.22 43.69 -37.81
CA ASN A 56 -35.96 43.43 -39.24
C ASN A 56 -34.48 43.65 -39.61
N LEU A 57 -33.59 43.29 -38.68
CA LEU A 57 -32.15 43.27 -38.91
C LEU A 57 -31.78 41.95 -39.57
N ASP A 58 -31.27 42.02 -40.80
CA ASP A 58 -30.71 40.86 -41.47
C ASP A 58 -29.47 40.34 -40.72
N GLU A 59 -29.05 39.11 -41.01
CA GLU A 59 -27.87 38.54 -40.34
C GLU A 59 -26.60 39.33 -40.71
N GLY A 60 -25.86 39.76 -39.69
CA GLY A 60 -24.59 40.44 -39.90
C GLY A 60 -23.52 39.47 -40.40
N THR A 61 -22.57 39.95 -41.19
CA THR A 61 -21.42 39.13 -41.58
C THR A 61 -20.56 38.82 -40.35
N LEU A 62 -20.23 37.55 -40.09
CA LEU A 62 -19.37 37.16 -38.97
C LEU A 62 -17.93 36.95 -39.45
N SER A 63 -17.09 37.98 -39.30
CA SER A 63 -15.66 37.94 -39.64
C SER A 63 -14.84 38.82 -38.70
N ALA A 64 -13.53 38.61 -38.66
CA ALA A 64 -12.62 39.36 -37.77
C ALA A 64 -12.61 40.88 -38.00
N SER A 65 -13.01 41.34 -39.19
CA SER A 65 -13.07 42.75 -39.56
C SER A 65 -14.50 43.28 -39.69
N SER A 66 -15.51 42.48 -39.34
CA SER A 66 -16.90 42.89 -39.46
C SER A 66 -17.27 43.97 -38.44
N THR A 67 -18.10 44.90 -38.89
CA THR A 67 -18.73 45.95 -38.06
C THR A 67 -20.26 45.83 -38.10
N ASP A 68 -20.78 44.73 -38.62
CA ASP A 68 -22.22 44.50 -38.75
C ASP A 68 -22.85 44.24 -37.37
N ALA A 69 -24.10 44.67 -37.20
CA ALA A 69 -24.86 44.33 -36.00
C ALA A 69 -25.30 42.86 -36.06
N VAL A 70 -25.21 42.15 -34.94
CA VAL A 70 -25.68 40.77 -34.81
C VAL A 70 -27.15 40.73 -34.40
N ASN A 71 -27.94 39.86 -35.03
CA ASN A 71 -29.34 39.68 -34.68
C ASN A 71 -29.54 38.47 -33.74
N GLY A 72 -30.79 38.24 -33.33
CA GLY A 72 -31.13 37.17 -32.39
C GLY A 72 -30.91 35.74 -32.91
N SER A 73 -31.04 35.49 -34.23
CA SER A 73 -30.83 34.13 -34.78
C SER A 73 -29.37 33.72 -34.69
N GLN A 74 -28.44 34.64 -34.93
CA GLN A 74 -27.00 34.38 -34.84
C GLN A 74 -26.55 34.08 -33.40
N LEU A 75 -27.03 34.85 -32.41
CA LEU A 75 -26.75 34.57 -31.00
C LEU A 75 -27.39 33.25 -30.55
N TYR A 76 -28.60 32.95 -31.02
CA TYR A 76 -29.27 31.68 -30.73
C TYR A 76 -28.46 30.49 -31.27
N GLN A 77 -27.98 30.54 -32.52
CA GLN A 77 -27.10 29.51 -33.09
C GLN A 77 -25.85 29.29 -32.23
N THR A 78 -25.22 30.36 -31.74
CA THR A 78 -24.07 30.29 -30.84
C THR A 78 -24.44 29.60 -29.52
N ASN A 79 -25.56 29.98 -28.91
CA ASN A 79 -26.03 29.37 -27.66
C ASN A 79 -26.36 27.87 -27.83
N GLN A 80 -26.91 27.47 -28.97
CA GLN A 80 -27.14 26.06 -29.29
C GLN A 80 -25.82 25.28 -29.38
N LEU A 81 -24.77 25.85 -29.98
CA LEU A 81 -23.45 25.23 -30.02
C LEU A 81 -22.85 25.12 -28.61
N VAL A 82 -22.94 26.18 -27.79
CA VAL A 82 -22.46 26.16 -26.40
C VAL A 82 -23.19 25.10 -25.56
N ALA A 83 -24.52 25.02 -25.69
CA ALA A 83 -25.32 24.00 -25.02
C ALA A 83 -24.90 22.58 -25.47
N SER A 84 -24.66 22.40 -26.77
CA SER A 84 -24.21 21.10 -27.29
C SER A 84 -22.86 20.68 -26.72
N ILE A 85 -21.93 21.62 -26.48
CA ILE A 85 -20.62 21.31 -25.86
C ILE A 85 -20.80 20.87 -24.41
N ALA A 86 -21.72 21.48 -23.68
CA ALA A 86 -22.03 21.11 -22.30
C ALA A 86 -22.60 19.68 -22.18
N ASP A 87 -23.43 19.27 -23.15
CA ASP A 87 -24.01 17.92 -23.17
C ASP A 87 -23.10 16.87 -23.83
N SER A 88 -22.20 17.29 -24.72
CA SER A 88 -21.46 16.41 -25.65
C SER A 88 -19.99 16.21 -25.30
N SER A 89 -19.54 16.42 -24.07
CA SER A 89 -18.21 15.95 -23.67
C SER A 89 -18.19 14.42 -23.65
N GLN A 90 -18.06 13.82 -24.84
CA GLN A 90 -18.08 12.38 -25.11
C GLN A 90 -17.11 11.63 -24.20
N TYR A 91 -16.03 12.30 -23.80
CA TYR A 91 -14.95 11.77 -22.99
C TYR A 91 -14.94 12.24 -21.54
N PHE A 92 -15.78 13.20 -21.13
CA PHE A 92 -15.78 13.72 -19.77
C PHE A 92 -17.18 14.16 -19.34
N LYS A 93 -17.92 13.30 -18.65
CA LYS A 93 -19.25 13.61 -18.14
C LYS A 93 -19.16 13.80 -16.63
N VAL A 94 -19.79 14.85 -16.14
CA VAL A 94 -20.05 15.05 -14.71
C VAL A 94 -21.56 15.10 -14.55
N ASP A 95 -22.11 14.22 -13.74
CA ASP A 95 -23.52 14.26 -13.37
C ASP A 95 -23.64 15.00 -12.03
N PRO A 96 -24.11 16.26 -12.00
CA PRO A 96 -24.22 17.02 -10.76
C PRO A 96 -25.29 16.48 -9.81
N ALA A 97 -26.26 15.68 -10.27
CA ALA A 97 -27.29 15.12 -9.41
C ALA A 97 -26.76 13.96 -8.57
N THR A 98 -25.88 13.15 -9.15
CA THR A 98 -25.25 12.00 -8.45
C THR A 98 -23.83 12.31 -7.95
N GLY A 99 -23.21 13.39 -8.41
CA GLY A 99 -21.79 13.68 -8.19
C GLY A 99 -20.85 12.72 -8.93
N SER A 100 -21.35 11.97 -9.92
CA SER A 100 -20.56 10.97 -10.63
C SER A 100 -19.70 11.58 -11.74
N ILE A 101 -18.55 10.96 -11.98
CA ILE A 101 -17.58 11.39 -12.99
C ILE A 101 -17.29 10.23 -13.93
N SER A 102 -17.44 10.48 -15.22
CA SER A 102 -17.23 9.52 -16.31
C SER A 102 -16.18 10.08 -17.26
N VAL A 103 -15.05 9.38 -17.43
CA VAL A 103 -13.95 9.80 -18.30
C VAL A 103 -13.59 8.70 -19.29
N GLY A 104 -13.60 8.96 -20.60
CA GLY A 104 -13.24 8.00 -21.65
C GLY A 104 -14.41 7.57 -22.54
N ILE A 105 -14.24 6.47 -23.29
CA ILE A 105 -15.25 5.95 -24.23
C ILE A 105 -16.17 4.96 -23.50
N ASN A 106 -17.48 5.23 -23.51
CA ASN A 106 -18.50 4.42 -22.84
C ASN A 106 -18.26 4.09 -21.35
N PRO A 107 -17.71 4.99 -20.52
CA PRO A 107 -17.69 4.76 -19.07
C PRO A 107 -19.13 4.69 -18.52
N GLN A 108 -19.32 3.89 -17.48
CA GLN A 108 -20.60 3.72 -16.78
C GLN A 108 -20.44 4.13 -15.31
N SER A 109 -20.70 5.39 -14.98
CA SER A 109 -20.64 5.91 -13.60
C SER A 109 -22.04 6.16 -13.02
N SER A 110 -22.83 5.11 -12.78
CA SER A 110 -24.22 5.28 -12.28
C SER A 110 -24.34 5.32 -10.76
N GLY A 111 -23.26 5.06 -10.01
CA GLY A 111 -23.26 5.15 -8.56
C GLY A 111 -23.15 6.60 -8.08
N ALA A 112 -23.77 6.92 -6.94
CA ALA A 112 -23.56 8.23 -6.29
C ALA A 112 -22.07 8.42 -5.96
N ASN A 113 -21.51 9.60 -6.24
CA ASN A 113 -20.08 9.93 -6.09
C ASN A 113 -19.13 8.93 -6.76
N SER A 114 -19.58 8.22 -7.80
CA SER A 114 -18.76 7.22 -8.48
C SER A 114 -17.82 7.85 -9.51
N ILE A 115 -16.68 7.22 -9.75
CA ILE A 115 -15.70 7.64 -10.75
C ILE A 115 -15.43 6.46 -11.69
N ALA A 116 -15.79 6.58 -12.96
CA ALA A 116 -15.42 5.62 -14.01
C ALA A 116 -14.48 6.31 -15.00
N MET A 117 -13.22 5.86 -15.07
CA MET A 117 -12.19 6.42 -15.94
C MET A 117 -11.58 5.32 -16.81
N GLY A 118 -11.69 5.45 -18.14
CA GLY A 118 -11.19 4.50 -19.13
C GLY A 118 -12.30 3.89 -19.98
N THR A 119 -11.91 3.33 -21.12
CA THR A 119 -12.85 2.71 -22.07
C THR A 119 -13.61 1.55 -21.41
N ASN A 120 -14.94 1.58 -21.46
CA ASN A 120 -15.83 0.59 -20.84
C ASN A 120 -15.58 0.39 -19.32
N SER A 121 -15.03 1.39 -18.62
CA SER A 121 -14.92 1.34 -17.16
C SER A 121 -16.32 1.41 -16.52
N VAL A 122 -16.53 0.68 -15.42
CA VAL A 122 -17.84 0.52 -14.79
C VAL A 122 -17.72 0.83 -13.29
N ALA A 123 -18.26 1.95 -12.85
CA ALA A 123 -18.33 2.37 -11.44
C ALA A 123 -19.80 2.59 -11.05
N THR A 124 -20.50 1.52 -10.70
CA THR A 124 -21.95 1.56 -10.40
C THR A 124 -22.27 1.48 -8.91
N GLY A 125 -21.28 1.18 -8.06
CA GLY A 125 -21.44 1.25 -6.61
C GLY A 125 -21.39 2.69 -6.09
N ALA A 126 -22.08 2.99 -4.99
CA ALA A 126 -21.92 4.29 -4.32
C ALA A 126 -20.48 4.47 -3.82
N ASN A 127 -19.93 5.68 -3.99
CA ASN A 127 -18.52 6.02 -3.70
C ASN A 127 -17.49 5.08 -4.37
N SER A 128 -17.86 4.46 -5.49
CA SER A 128 -16.97 3.51 -6.19
C SER A 128 -16.01 4.22 -7.13
N THR A 129 -14.85 3.60 -7.41
CA THR A 129 -13.86 4.15 -8.33
C THR A 129 -13.31 3.06 -9.24
N ALA A 130 -13.57 3.13 -10.54
CA ALA A 130 -13.02 2.24 -11.55
C ALA A 130 -12.09 3.05 -12.48
N ILE A 131 -10.79 2.76 -12.48
CA ILE A 131 -9.79 3.44 -13.32
C ILE A 131 -9.05 2.42 -14.16
N GLY A 132 -9.18 2.48 -15.48
CA GLY A 132 -8.55 1.61 -16.46
C GLY A 132 -9.58 1.02 -17.44
N PRO A 133 -9.15 0.59 -18.65
CA PRO A 133 -10.04 -0.05 -19.61
C PRO A 133 -10.70 -1.30 -19.00
N ASN A 134 -12.01 -1.46 -19.17
CA ASN A 134 -12.79 -2.58 -18.64
C ASN A 134 -12.66 -2.78 -17.11
N SER A 135 -12.19 -1.78 -16.36
CA SER A 135 -12.18 -1.84 -14.89
C SER A 135 -13.61 -1.81 -14.35
N SER A 136 -13.86 -2.47 -13.22
CA SER A 136 -15.20 -2.67 -12.68
C SER A 136 -15.23 -2.57 -11.15
N ALA A 137 -15.88 -1.52 -10.65
CA ALA A 137 -16.15 -1.25 -9.24
C ALA A 137 -17.67 -1.11 -9.03
N THR A 138 -18.39 -2.24 -8.96
CA THR A 138 -19.86 -2.26 -8.90
C THR A 138 -20.42 -2.36 -7.48
N TYR A 139 -19.56 -2.28 -6.47
CA TYR A 139 -19.94 -2.39 -5.06
C TYR A 139 -19.69 -1.08 -4.31
N GLU A 140 -20.41 -0.85 -3.22
CA GLU A 140 -20.24 0.33 -2.38
C GLU A 140 -18.80 0.47 -1.85
N ASN A 141 -18.24 1.68 -1.88
CA ASN A 141 -16.89 2.02 -1.44
C ASN A 141 -15.78 1.14 -2.06
N SER A 142 -16.06 0.49 -3.20
CA SER A 142 -15.09 -0.36 -3.88
C SER A 142 -14.26 0.44 -4.88
N ALA A 143 -13.01 0.03 -5.08
CA ALA A 143 -12.15 0.63 -6.08
C ALA A 143 -11.43 -0.44 -6.91
N ALA A 144 -11.27 -0.19 -8.20
CA ALA A 144 -10.60 -1.07 -9.14
C ALA A 144 -9.68 -0.25 -10.06
N PHE A 145 -8.37 -0.42 -9.91
CA PHE A 145 -7.34 0.32 -10.64
C PHE A 145 -6.56 -0.62 -11.58
N GLY A 146 -6.70 -0.47 -12.89
CA GLY A 146 -5.98 -1.22 -13.92
C GLY A 146 -6.89 -1.82 -15.00
N ASN A 147 -6.30 -2.21 -16.12
CA ASN A 147 -7.02 -2.89 -17.20
C ASN A 147 -7.64 -4.21 -16.68
N ASN A 148 -8.95 -4.38 -16.83
CA ASN A 148 -9.73 -5.51 -16.32
C ASN A 148 -9.72 -5.69 -14.79
N ALA A 149 -9.27 -4.70 -14.00
CA ALA A 149 -9.35 -4.79 -12.55
C ALA A 149 -10.83 -4.87 -12.12
N LYS A 150 -11.19 -5.81 -11.26
CA LYS A 150 -12.58 -6.04 -10.85
C LYS A 150 -12.71 -6.20 -9.35
N ALA A 151 -13.38 -5.26 -8.70
CA ALA A 151 -13.83 -5.43 -7.33
C ALA A 151 -14.99 -6.43 -7.26
N THR A 152 -14.98 -7.29 -6.25
CA THR A 152 -15.94 -8.40 -6.07
C THR A 152 -16.79 -8.26 -4.82
N ARG A 153 -16.55 -7.24 -3.99
CA ARG A 153 -17.31 -6.94 -2.77
C ARG A 153 -17.18 -5.47 -2.37
N ALA A 154 -18.04 -5.03 -1.45
CA ALA A 154 -17.99 -3.69 -0.88
C ALA A 154 -16.69 -3.44 -0.10
N ASN A 155 -16.26 -2.18 -0.05
CA ASN A 155 -15.05 -1.72 0.65
C ASN A 155 -13.73 -2.36 0.16
N GLN A 156 -13.71 -3.04 -0.98
CA GLN A 156 -12.50 -3.65 -1.53
C GLN A 156 -11.76 -2.70 -2.45
N GLN A 157 -10.43 -2.63 -2.32
CA GLN A 157 -9.55 -1.92 -3.25
C GLN A 157 -8.74 -2.94 -4.05
N VAL A 158 -8.90 -2.94 -5.36
CA VAL A 158 -8.25 -3.86 -6.30
C VAL A 158 -7.27 -3.10 -7.16
N PHE A 159 -6.03 -3.59 -7.27
CA PHE A 159 -4.99 -3.03 -8.13
C PHE A 159 -4.61 -4.09 -9.17
N GLY A 160 -5.04 -3.95 -10.41
CA GLY A 160 -4.77 -4.90 -11.50
C GLY A 160 -5.57 -6.20 -11.39
N THR A 161 -4.95 -7.28 -11.85
CA THR A 161 -5.49 -8.64 -11.99
C THR A 161 -4.53 -9.66 -11.35
N SER A 162 -4.85 -10.95 -11.42
CA SER A 162 -4.00 -12.02 -10.92
C SER A 162 -2.65 -12.16 -11.63
N SER A 163 -2.49 -11.60 -12.83
CA SER A 163 -1.23 -11.66 -13.59
C SER A 163 -0.30 -10.46 -13.33
N ASN A 164 -0.67 -9.55 -12.43
CA ASN A 164 0.10 -8.33 -12.17
C ASN A 164 1.27 -8.59 -11.20
N THR A 165 2.40 -7.94 -11.48
CA THR A 165 3.54 -7.81 -10.56
C THR A 165 3.47 -6.45 -9.86
N TYR A 166 3.58 -6.44 -8.53
CA TYR A 166 3.57 -5.20 -7.73
C TYR A 166 4.98 -4.80 -7.32
N THR A 167 5.47 -3.70 -7.88
CA THR A 167 6.79 -3.14 -7.54
C THR A 167 6.62 -1.79 -6.85
N MET A 168 7.03 -1.71 -5.58
CA MET A 168 6.94 -0.50 -4.77
C MET A 168 8.37 -0.08 -4.36
N PRO A 169 9.11 0.68 -5.17
CA PRO A 169 10.56 0.89 -4.99
C PRO A 169 10.92 1.53 -3.63
N GLY A 170 10.00 2.26 -3.01
CA GLY A 170 10.21 2.90 -1.71
C GLY A 170 10.28 1.97 -0.50
N VAL A 171 9.71 0.75 -0.58
CA VAL A 171 9.52 -0.13 0.60
C VAL A 171 10.85 -0.61 1.20
N THR A 172 11.91 -0.71 0.40
CA THR A 172 13.24 -1.14 0.86
C THR A 172 14.13 0.04 1.28
N SER A 173 13.69 1.29 1.08
CA SER A 173 14.48 2.49 1.32
C SER A 173 14.80 2.68 2.81
N ARG A 174 15.97 3.28 3.12
CA ARG A 174 16.35 3.65 4.49
C ARG A 174 15.30 4.55 5.16
N ARG A 175 14.74 5.50 4.41
CA ARG A 175 13.68 6.40 4.89
C ARG A 175 12.43 5.62 5.31
N SER A 176 12.01 4.63 4.52
CA SER A 176 10.86 3.78 4.87
C SER A 176 11.13 2.91 6.09
N LYS A 177 12.32 2.32 6.23
CA LYS A 177 12.69 1.49 7.39
C LYS A 177 12.71 2.29 8.69
N VAL A 178 13.26 3.50 8.67
CA VAL A 178 13.28 4.39 9.84
C VAL A 178 11.86 4.82 10.23
N ALA A 179 10.98 5.05 9.27
CA ALA A 179 9.60 5.48 9.52
C ALA A 179 8.71 4.39 10.15
N GLN A 180 9.07 3.10 10.08
CA GLN A 180 8.25 2.03 10.66
C GLN A 180 8.12 2.13 12.18
N GLY A 181 9.13 2.64 12.88
CA GLY A 181 9.11 2.75 14.33
C GLY A 181 8.94 1.39 15.03
N SER A 182 8.26 1.39 16.18
CA SER A 182 7.95 0.19 16.98
C SER A 182 6.49 0.21 17.43
N PRO A 183 5.77 -0.93 17.42
CA PRO A 183 6.22 -2.26 16.97
C PRO A 183 6.12 -2.45 15.46
N THR A 184 7.08 -3.18 14.89
CA THR A 184 7.02 -3.61 13.49
C THR A 184 6.06 -4.79 13.33
N HIS A 185 5.33 -4.80 12.23
CA HIS A 185 4.38 -5.86 11.88
C HIS A 185 4.80 -6.54 10.59
N ILE A 186 4.40 -7.81 10.46
CA ILE A 186 4.45 -8.57 9.22
C ILE A 186 3.07 -8.48 8.58
N VAL A 187 3.03 -8.01 7.34
CA VAL A 187 1.82 -8.07 6.52
C VAL A 187 1.74 -9.47 5.92
N THR A 188 0.62 -10.13 6.15
CA THR A 188 0.30 -11.45 5.59
C THR A 188 -0.86 -11.32 4.61
N SER A 189 -1.06 -12.35 3.80
CA SER A 189 -2.20 -12.45 2.89
C SER A 189 -2.84 -13.83 2.95
N ASN A 190 -4.13 -13.92 2.67
CA ASN A 190 -4.81 -15.18 2.43
C ASN A 190 -4.90 -15.48 0.91
N ALA A 191 -5.51 -16.62 0.54
CA ALA A 191 -5.69 -16.99 -0.87
C ALA A 191 -6.57 -16.01 -1.68
N ASN A 192 -7.39 -15.18 -1.01
CA ASN A 192 -8.22 -14.16 -1.64
C ASN A 192 -7.50 -12.80 -1.77
N GLY A 193 -6.25 -12.69 -1.30
CA GLY A 193 -5.48 -11.45 -1.30
C GLY A 193 -5.86 -10.45 -0.20
N ASP A 194 -6.66 -10.85 0.80
CA ASP A 194 -6.96 -10.00 1.94
C ASP A 194 -5.70 -9.85 2.81
N LEU A 195 -5.33 -8.62 3.15
CA LEU A 195 -4.12 -8.32 3.92
C LEU A 195 -4.43 -8.10 5.40
N ALA A 196 -3.57 -8.62 6.26
CA ALA A 196 -3.63 -8.38 7.70
C ALA A 196 -2.23 -8.24 8.29
N ALA A 197 -2.10 -7.36 9.29
CA ALA A 197 -0.86 -7.09 9.98
C ALA A 197 -0.80 -7.88 11.29
N TYR A 198 0.30 -8.59 11.52
CA TYR A 198 0.55 -9.36 12.73
C TYR A 198 1.91 -9.02 13.30
N THR A 199 2.07 -9.09 14.62
CA THR A 199 3.41 -9.08 15.22
C THR A 199 4.12 -10.41 14.91
N PRO A 200 5.46 -10.46 14.86
CA PRO A 200 6.17 -11.73 14.70
C PRO A 200 5.76 -12.79 15.73
N ALA A 201 5.53 -12.37 16.98
CA ALA A 201 5.06 -13.24 18.06
C ALA A 201 3.65 -13.80 17.81
N ALA A 202 2.72 -13.00 17.26
CA ALA A 202 1.37 -13.47 16.93
C ALA A 202 1.35 -14.56 15.86
N LEU A 203 2.39 -14.62 15.01
CA LEU A 203 2.59 -15.68 14.02
C LEU A 203 3.39 -16.86 14.56
N GLY A 204 3.78 -16.85 15.85
CA GLY A 204 4.60 -17.89 16.46
C GLY A 204 6.03 -17.95 15.91
N LEU A 205 6.53 -16.85 15.32
CA LEU A 205 7.92 -16.79 14.87
C LEU A 205 8.84 -16.68 16.08
N ALA A 206 9.86 -17.54 16.12
CA ALA A 206 10.84 -17.55 17.19
C ALA A 206 11.54 -16.20 17.34
N SER A 207 11.59 -15.70 18.56
CA SER A 207 12.37 -14.54 18.94
C SER A 207 13.86 -14.87 19.05
N THR A 208 14.71 -13.85 19.11
CA THR A 208 16.14 -14.03 19.39
C THR A 208 16.37 -14.68 20.76
N SER A 209 15.51 -14.45 21.75
CA SER A 209 15.54 -15.13 23.04
C SER A 209 15.21 -16.61 22.94
N ASP A 210 14.24 -17.00 22.11
CA ASP A 210 13.89 -18.41 21.92
C ASP A 210 15.06 -19.16 21.27
N ILE A 211 15.69 -18.55 20.26
CA ILE A 211 16.88 -19.09 19.58
C ILE A 211 18.05 -19.21 20.57
N ALA A 212 18.28 -18.20 21.41
CA ALA A 212 19.31 -18.25 22.44
C ALA A 212 19.04 -19.33 23.50
N GLY A 213 17.77 -19.55 23.85
CA GLY A 213 17.34 -20.62 24.74
C GLY A 213 17.67 -22.01 24.17
N LEU A 214 17.31 -22.26 22.91
CA LEU A 214 17.63 -23.51 22.22
C LEU A 214 19.15 -23.74 22.13
N GLN A 215 19.94 -22.69 21.85
CA GLN A 215 21.40 -22.81 21.84
C GLN A 215 21.94 -23.25 23.21
N SER A 216 21.38 -22.70 24.31
CA SER A 216 21.76 -23.12 25.66
C SER A 216 21.43 -24.59 25.95
N GLU A 217 20.28 -25.08 25.47
CA GLU A 217 19.91 -26.49 25.62
C GLU A 217 20.84 -27.42 24.83
N ILE A 218 21.21 -27.04 23.61
CA ILE A 218 22.17 -27.77 22.78
C ILE A 218 23.54 -27.84 23.47
N ASP A 219 24.02 -26.72 24.02
CA ASP A 219 25.32 -26.69 24.71
C ASP A 219 25.31 -27.59 25.96
N LYS A 220 24.20 -27.61 26.71
CA LYS A 220 24.02 -28.53 27.85
C LYS A 220 23.99 -29.98 27.40
N LEU A 221 23.33 -30.30 26.29
CA LEU A 221 23.31 -31.64 25.75
C LEU A 221 24.72 -32.08 25.33
N GLY A 222 25.48 -31.21 24.66
CA GLY A 222 26.87 -31.46 24.31
C GLY A 222 27.80 -31.60 25.52
N GLN A 223 27.49 -30.97 26.66
CA GLN A 223 28.20 -31.23 27.92
C GLN A 223 27.84 -32.61 28.51
N ARG A 224 26.55 -32.99 28.49
CA ARG A 224 26.09 -34.29 28.98
C ARG A 224 26.64 -35.44 28.16
N ASP A 225 26.66 -35.31 26.83
CA ASP A 225 27.23 -36.30 25.93
C ASP A 225 28.71 -36.53 26.23
N ARG A 226 29.49 -35.45 26.37
CA ARG A 226 30.90 -35.54 26.80
C ARG A 226 31.06 -36.25 28.14
N ALA A 227 30.26 -35.89 29.13
CA ALA A 227 30.32 -36.51 30.45
C ALA A 227 29.94 -38.01 30.41
N LEU A 228 29.00 -38.40 29.54
CA LEU A 228 28.63 -39.81 29.34
C LEU A 228 29.76 -40.58 28.65
N THR A 229 30.34 -40.04 27.58
CA THR A 229 31.47 -40.66 26.88
C THR A 229 32.67 -40.83 27.81
N GLU A 230 32.98 -39.80 28.60
CA GLU A 230 33.99 -39.86 29.66
C GLU A 230 33.64 -40.91 30.74
N GLY A 231 32.39 -40.93 31.21
CA GLY A 231 31.89 -41.92 32.16
C GLY A 231 32.05 -43.35 31.64
N LEU A 232 31.66 -43.63 30.40
CA LEU A 232 31.77 -44.94 29.77
C LEU A 232 33.22 -45.38 29.59
N ALA A 233 34.11 -44.48 29.15
CA ALA A 233 35.54 -44.77 29.08
C ALA A 233 36.10 -45.09 30.47
N SER A 234 35.67 -44.37 31.51
CA SER A 234 36.08 -44.63 32.89
C SER A 234 35.66 -46.02 33.38
N VAL A 235 34.42 -46.45 33.06
CA VAL A 235 33.93 -47.79 33.38
C VAL A 235 34.69 -48.86 32.60
N ALA A 236 34.93 -48.65 31.29
CA ALA A 236 35.70 -49.57 30.46
C ALA A 236 37.14 -49.76 30.96
N SER A 237 37.70 -48.77 31.67
CA SER A 237 39.02 -48.87 32.27
C SER A 237 39.05 -49.63 33.59
N LEU A 238 37.91 -49.84 34.26
CA LEU A 238 37.84 -50.54 35.54
C LEU A 238 37.92 -52.05 35.32
N ALA A 239 38.80 -52.72 36.07
CA ALA A 239 38.94 -54.17 36.00
C ALA A 239 39.22 -54.73 37.40
N GLN A 240 38.55 -55.82 37.76
CA GLN A 240 38.70 -56.44 39.07
C GLN A 240 40.16 -56.89 39.30
N PRO A 241 40.78 -56.52 40.43
CA PRO A 241 42.07 -57.06 40.85
C PRO A 241 41.96 -58.54 41.18
N ILE A 242 42.93 -59.34 40.74
CA ILE A 242 42.96 -60.78 41.03
C ILE A 242 43.72 -60.98 42.35
N ILE A 243 43.04 -61.53 43.37
CA ILE A 243 43.67 -61.90 44.66
C ILE A 243 44.11 -63.36 44.58
N LEU A 244 45.41 -63.62 44.64
CA LEU A 244 45.95 -64.99 44.63
C LEU A 244 45.78 -65.66 46.01
N PRO A 245 45.77 -67.01 46.11
CA PRO A 245 45.69 -67.72 47.37
C PRO A 245 46.76 -67.23 48.38
N GLY A 246 46.34 -66.87 49.58
CA GLY A 246 47.21 -66.30 50.63
C GLY A 246 47.35 -64.77 50.64
N GLN A 247 46.92 -64.07 49.58
CA GLN A 247 46.93 -62.60 49.55
C GLN A 247 45.68 -62.01 50.21
N THR A 248 45.83 -60.93 50.96
CA THR A 248 44.73 -60.21 51.62
C THR A 248 44.32 -58.94 50.89
N PHE A 249 45.14 -58.47 49.94
CA PHE A 249 44.96 -57.22 49.21
C PHE A 249 45.55 -57.32 47.80
N ALA A 250 44.88 -56.75 46.81
CA ALA A 250 45.37 -56.59 45.45
C ALA A 250 44.98 -55.23 44.87
N MET A 251 45.83 -54.68 44.00
CA MET A 251 45.54 -53.46 43.25
C MET A 251 45.83 -53.66 41.77
N ARG A 252 45.10 -52.94 40.92
CA ARG A 252 45.25 -52.99 39.47
C ARG A 252 45.05 -51.60 38.87
N ALA A 253 45.98 -51.19 38.03
CA ALA A 253 45.78 -50.06 37.12
C ALA A 253 45.14 -50.56 35.82
N GLY A 254 44.17 -49.81 35.30
CA GLY A 254 43.46 -50.13 34.08
C GLY A 254 43.44 -48.95 33.10
N TRP A 255 43.33 -49.27 31.82
CA TRP A 255 43.14 -48.30 30.75
C TRP A 255 41.97 -48.73 29.89
N GLY A 256 41.12 -47.79 29.51
CA GLY A 256 39.91 -48.04 28.75
C GLY A 256 39.61 -46.88 27.80
N GLY A 257 38.97 -47.19 26.69
CA GLY A 257 38.54 -46.20 25.71
C GLY A 257 37.08 -46.42 25.35
N TYR A 258 36.38 -45.32 25.07
CA TYR A 258 35.05 -45.34 24.47
C TYR A 258 34.94 -44.12 23.56
N ASP A 259 34.72 -44.38 22.27
CA ASP A 259 34.72 -43.35 21.22
C ASP A 259 35.99 -42.47 21.28
N ASP A 260 35.86 -41.14 21.26
CA ASP A 260 36.98 -40.20 21.35
C ASP A 260 37.51 -39.97 22.79
N ALA A 261 36.97 -40.67 23.79
CA ALA A 261 37.41 -40.57 25.18
C ALA A 261 38.36 -41.71 25.59
N SER A 262 39.33 -41.37 26.43
CA SER A 262 40.24 -42.33 27.05
C SER A 262 40.22 -42.12 28.56
N ALA A 263 40.32 -43.22 29.31
CA ALA A 263 40.33 -43.19 30.76
C ALA A 263 41.37 -44.11 31.35
N VAL A 264 41.83 -43.73 32.54
CA VAL A 264 42.70 -44.54 33.39
C VAL A 264 41.99 -44.79 34.71
N SER A 265 42.14 -45.99 35.26
CA SER A 265 41.59 -46.35 36.56
C SER A 265 42.63 -46.96 37.49
N LEU A 266 42.30 -46.91 38.77
CA LEU A 266 42.91 -47.73 39.80
C LEU A 266 41.79 -48.46 40.54
N THR A 267 41.89 -49.78 40.60
CA THR A 267 40.96 -50.65 41.32
C THR A 267 41.73 -51.39 42.41
N ALA A 268 41.14 -51.51 43.60
CA ALA A 268 41.71 -52.24 44.72
C ALA A 268 40.67 -53.21 45.29
N ALA A 269 41.13 -54.37 45.76
CA ALA A 269 40.29 -55.39 46.38
C ALA A 269 40.95 -55.91 47.65
N GLY A 270 40.15 -56.08 48.71
CA GLY A 270 40.59 -56.55 50.01
C GLY A 270 39.71 -57.67 50.54
N VAL A 271 40.32 -58.66 51.19
CA VAL A 271 39.60 -59.75 51.87
C VAL A 271 39.14 -59.27 53.24
N LEU A 272 37.82 -59.25 53.46
CA LEU A 272 37.20 -58.80 54.70
C LEU A 272 37.09 -59.92 55.73
N ALA A 273 36.78 -61.14 55.27
CA ALA A 273 36.67 -62.32 56.11
C ALA A 273 36.87 -63.60 55.28
N ARG A 274 37.37 -64.65 55.92
CA ARG A 274 37.53 -66.00 55.37
C ARG A 274 36.74 -66.98 56.23
N ASP A 275 36.35 -68.11 55.65
CA ASP A 275 35.67 -69.23 56.33
C ASP A 275 34.30 -68.89 56.96
N LEU A 276 33.51 -68.08 56.25
CA LEU A 276 32.20 -67.60 56.71
C LEU A 276 31.09 -68.67 56.78
N LEU A 277 31.29 -69.86 56.20
CA LEU A 277 30.27 -70.91 56.11
C LEU A 277 30.71 -72.16 56.90
N HIS A 278 29.82 -72.67 57.75
CA HIS A 278 30.10 -73.82 58.63
C HIS A 278 30.38 -75.15 57.90
N SER A 279 30.16 -75.23 56.59
CA SER A 279 30.41 -76.43 55.76
C SER A 279 31.13 -76.14 54.43
N GLY A 280 31.85 -75.01 54.30
CA GLY A 280 32.61 -74.69 53.09
C GLY A 280 33.44 -73.40 53.23
N SER A 281 34.48 -73.24 52.41
CA SER A 281 35.28 -72.00 52.41
C SER A 281 34.52 -70.89 51.68
N GLY A 282 34.01 -69.91 52.44
CA GLY A 282 33.43 -68.67 51.92
C GLY A 282 34.36 -67.49 52.20
N THR A 283 34.81 -66.78 51.17
CA THR A 283 35.61 -65.56 51.30
C THR A 283 34.76 -64.36 50.93
N LEU A 284 34.68 -63.36 51.82
CA LEU A 284 34.07 -62.07 51.51
C LEU A 284 35.16 -61.11 51.05
N ILE A 285 34.99 -60.60 49.83
CA ILE A 285 35.91 -59.63 49.21
C ILE A 285 35.10 -58.36 48.95
N ALA A 286 35.68 -57.20 49.29
CA ALA A 286 35.22 -55.91 48.80
C ALA A 286 36.20 -55.36 47.78
N ASP A 287 35.68 -54.87 46.66
CA ASP A 287 36.41 -54.13 45.67
C ASP A 287 35.89 -52.69 45.55
N ALA A 288 36.77 -51.79 45.14
CA ALA A 288 36.43 -50.43 44.79
C ALA A 288 37.42 -49.93 43.74
N GLY A 289 36.95 -49.09 42.83
CA GLY A 289 37.82 -48.49 41.83
C GLY A 289 37.38 -47.08 41.49
N ILE A 290 38.36 -46.27 41.12
CA ILE A 290 38.15 -44.93 40.59
C ILE A 290 38.75 -44.86 39.19
N GLY A 291 37.96 -44.35 38.25
CA GLY A 291 38.39 -44.07 36.89
C GLY A 291 38.29 -42.57 36.61
N VAL A 292 39.27 -42.01 35.92
CA VAL A 292 39.22 -40.64 35.40
C VAL A 292 39.39 -40.70 33.90
N ALA A 293 38.44 -40.10 33.20
CA ALA A 293 38.44 -40.02 31.75
C ALA A 293 38.60 -38.57 31.29
N ARG A 294 39.13 -38.41 30.08
CA ARG A 294 39.05 -37.16 29.34
C ARG A 294 38.82 -37.46 27.86
N MET A 295 37.96 -36.68 27.22
CA MET A 295 37.93 -36.65 25.76
C MET A 295 39.27 -36.16 25.21
N ARG A 296 39.75 -36.78 24.13
CA ARG A 296 40.88 -36.23 23.38
C ARG A 296 40.46 -34.90 22.78
N VAL A 297 41.25 -33.85 23.00
CA VAL A 297 41.09 -32.59 22.25
C VAL A 297 41.41 -32.92 20.81
N ARG A 298 40.38 -32.94 19.94
CA ARG A 298 40.59 -33.02 18.49
C ARG A 298 41.33 -31.74 18.10
N LEU A 299 42.64 -31.84 17.85
CA LEU A 299 43.41 -30.73 17.29
C LEU A 299 42.73 -30.36 15.95
N PRO A 300 42.37 -29.09 15.71
CA PRO A 300 41.76 -28.69 14.45
C PRO A 300 42.82 -28.83 13.35
N GLY A 301 42.75 -29.91 12.56
CA GLY A 301 43.72 -30.11 11.48
C GLY A 301 43.88 -31.51 10.87
N ALA A 302 43.22 -32.57 11.37
CA ALA A 302 43.26 -33.88 10.71
C ALA A 302 41.97 -34.12 9.92
N GLN A 303 41.94 -33.60 8.69
CA GLN A 303 41.08 -34.11 7.62
C GLN A 303 41.70 -35.41 7.09
N VAL A 304 40.90 -36.45 6.92
CA VAL A 304 41.16 -37.56 5.98
C VAL A 304 40.04 -37.50 4.95
#